data_AF-A0A1L7GRF1-F1
#
_entry.id   AF-A0A1L7GRF1-F1
#
_cell.length_a   1.000
_cell.length_b   1.000
_cell.length_c   1.000
_cell.angle_alpha   90.00
_cell.angle_beta   90.00
_cell.angle_gamma   90.00
#
_symmetry.space_group_name_H-M   'P 1'
#
loop_
_entity.id
_entity.type
_entity.pdbx_description
1 polymer ?
#
loop_
_entity_poly.entity_id
_entity_poly.type
_entity_poly.pdbx_seq_one_letter_code
_entity_poly.pdbx_strand_id
1 'polypeptide(L)'
;MIGVDRRERFREHIGDLLLASEVCYSGSAYCFALARFGTHADAGILATYLDRYLPRTDLHYDQPTALGALLRLDAHLDTHHADRFTEPDGLWDEWVKGVGRLGYASSTPAELRRWTDLHCDFANGWTRT
;
A
#
# COMPACT_ATOMS: atom_id res chain seq x y z
N MET A 1 0.97 -22.65 15.81
CA MET A 1 0.22 -22.62 14.54
C MET A 1 -1.06 -21.83 14.75
N ILE A 2 -1.15 -20.63 14.19
CA ILE A 2 -2.36 -19.81 14.17
C ILE A 2 -2.50 -19.38 12.71
N GLY A 3 -3.21 -20.16 11.89
CA GLY A 3 -3.12 -20.03 10.43
C GLY A 3 -4.42 -20.06 9.65
N VAL A 4 -5.55 -20.45 10.24
CA VAL A 4 -6.74 -20.77 9.44
C VAL A 4 -8.01 -20.01 9.85
N ASP A 5 -8.16 -19.57 11.10
CA ASP A 5 -9.45 -19.04 11.59
C ASP A 5 -9.47 -17.51 11.87
N ARG A 6 -8.49 -16.75 11.37
CA ARG A 6 -8.30 -15.32 11.73
C ARG A 6 -8.37 -14.33 10.57
N ARG A 7 -8.61 -14.77 9.32
CA ARG A 7 -8.41 -13.92 8.13
C ARG A 7 -9.40 -12.76 7.98
N GLU A 8 -10.66 -12.93 8.32
CA GLU A 8 -11.66 -11.85 8.16
C GLU A 8 -11.63 -10.85 9.32
N ARG A 9 -11.59 -11.32 10.57
CA ARG A 9 -11.53 -10.44 11.75
C ARG A 9 -10.22 -9.65 11.83
N PHE A 10 -9.11 -10.18 11.31
CA PHE A 10 -7.87 -9.41 11.18
C PHE A 10 -7.93 -8.38 10.07
N ARG A 11 -8.70 -8.61 8.99
CA ARG A 11 -8.81 -7.63 7.89
C ARG A 11 -9.45 -6.33 8.36
N GLU A 12 -10.57 -6.41 9.06
CA GLU A 12 -11.25 -5.24 9.63
C GLU A 12 -10.33 -4.53 10.63
N HIS A 13 -9.71 -5.27 11.55
CA HIS A 13 -8.82 -4.70 12.56
C HIS A 13 -7.53 -4.08 11.97
N ILE A 14 -6.93 -4.69 10.95
CA ILE A 14 -5.77 -4.14 10.23
C ILE A 14 -6.18 -2.90 9.44
N GLY A 15 -7.36 -2.90 8.82
CA GLY A 15 -7.92 -1.73 8.14
C GLY A 15 -8.10 -0.57 9.10
N ASP A 16 -8.69 -0.81 10.28
CA ASP A 16 -8.87 0.20 11.32
C ASP A 16 -7.52 0.72 11.83
N LEU A 17 -6.52 -0.15 12.05
CA LEU A 17 -5.19 0.26 12.50
C LEU A 17 -4.40 1.05 11.45
N LEU A 18 -4.52 0.68 10.18
CA LEU A 18 -3.93 1.44 9.07
C LEU A 18 -4.60 2.82 8.94
N LEU A 19 -5.92 2.89 9.11
CA LEU A 19 -6.69 4.14 9.10
C LEU A 19 -6.47 5.01 10.33
N ALA A 20 -6.13 4.39 11.48
CA ALA A 20 -5.85 5.09 12.73
C ALA A 20 -4.44 5.70 12.77
N SER A 21 -3.47 5.19 11.98
CA SER A 21 -2.08 5.67 11.95
C SER A 21 -1.41 5.74 13.35
N GLU A 22 -1.92 4.97 14.34
CA GLU A 22 -1.53 5.11 15.74
C GLU A 22 -0.15 4.52 16.09
N VAL A 23 0.51 3.86 15.14
CA VAL A 23 1.88 3.37 15.30
C VAL A 23 2.72 3.73 14.09
N CYS A 24 3.45 4.84 14.25
CA CYS A 24 4.52 5.27 13.35
C CYS A 24 5.40 4.06 12.96
N TYR A 25 5.62 3.85 11.66
CA TYR A 25 6.41 2.77 11.03
C TYR A 25 5.79 1.36 10.91
N SER A 26 4.53 1.13 11.33
CA SER A 26 3.87 -0.18 11.12
C SER A 26 2.90 -0.23 9.92
N GLY A 27 2.57 0.90 9.28
CA GLY A 27 1.66 0.90 8.11
C GLY A 27 2.26 0.18 6.89
N SER A 28 3.58 0.21 6.72
CA SER A 28 4.28 -0.59 5.71
C SER A 28 4.07 -2.10 5.87
N ALA A 29 4.03 -2.62 7.10
CA ALA A 29 3.77 -4.03 7.38
C ALA A 29 2.32 -4.43 7.06
N TYR A 30 1.37 -3.52 7.28
CA TYR A 30 -0.04 -3.73 6.91
C TYR A 30 -0.24 -3.66 5.39
N CYS A 31 0.38 -2.71 4.70
CA CYS A 31 0.36 -2.64 3.24
C CYS A 31 0.93 -3.93 2.62
N PHE A 32 2.03 -4.44 3.19
CA PHE A 32 2.61 -5.72 2.80
C PHE A 32 1.67 -6.91 3.05
N ALA A 33 1.01 -6.97 4.21
CA ALA A 33 0.06 -8.04 4.51
C ALA A 33 -1.13 -8.04 3.54
N LEU A 34 -1.69 -6.86 3.23
CA LEU A 34 -2.77 -6.70 2.27
C LEU A 34 -2.36 -7.12 0.85
N ALA A 35 -1.16 -6.71 0.41
CA ALA A 35 -0.59 -7.15 -0.88
C ALA A 35 -0.41 -8.67 -0.97
N ARG A 36 -0.14 -9.34 0.17
CA ARG A 36 -0.02 -10.80 0.26
C ARG A 36 -1.36 -11.53 0.28
N PHE A 37 -2.40 -10.93 0.86
CA PHE A 37 -3.74 -11.52 0.89
C PHE A 37 -4.38 -11.52 -0.49
N GLY A 38 -4.14 -10.48 -1.29
CA GLY A 38 -4.37 -10.56 -2.72
C GLY A 38 -5.83 -10.48 -3.15
N THR A 39 -6.75 -9.91 -2.36
CA THR A 39 -8.17 -9.87 -2.70
C THR A 39 -8.65 -8.46 -3.07
N HIS A 40 -9.80 -8.36 -3.76
CA HIS A 40 -10.42 -7.07 -4.09
C HIS A 40 -10.74 -6.22 -2.85
N ALA A 41 -11.07 -6.85 -1.72
CA ALA A 41 -11.29 -6.12 -0.46
C ALA A 41 -10.01 -5.44 0.05
N ASP A 42 -8.86 -6.10 -0.13
CA ASP A 42 -7.56 -5.55 0.28
C ASP A 42 -7.17 -4.36 -0.62
N ALA A 43 -7.46 -4.45 -1.93
CA ALA A 43 -7.30 -3.33 -2.86
C ALA A 43 -8.19 -2.13 -2.47
N GLY A 44 -9.44 -2.37 -2.07
CA GLY A 44 -10.34 -1.33 -1.58
C GLY A 44 -9.84 -0.60 -0.33
N ILE A 45 -9.22 -1.33 0.61
CA ILE A 45 -8.62 -0.75 1.82
C ILE A 45 -7.44 0.16 1.46
N LEU A 46 -6.51 -0.32 0.62
CA LEU A 46 -5.36 0.47 0.16
C LEU A 46 -5.79 1.71 -0.62
N ALA A 47 -6.79 1.57 -1.50
CA ALA A 47 -7.34 2.68 -2.26
C ALA A 47 -7.99 3.74 -1.35
N THR A 48 -8.73 3.32 -0.33
CA THR A 48 -9.32 4.24 0.66
C THR A 48 -8.26 4.98 1.48
N TYR A 49 -7.18 4.29 1.85
CA TYR A 49 -6.04 4.90 2.53
C TYR A 49 -5.39 5.99 1.64
N LEU A 50 -5.13 5.67 0.37
CA LEU A 50 -4.52 6.60 -0.57
C LEU A 50 -5.42 7.83 -0.83
N ASP A 51 -6.73 7.65 -1.00
CA ASP A 51 -7.69 8.76 -1.10
C ASP A 51 -7.60 9.73 0.09
N ARG A 52 -7.37 9.20 1.30
CA ARG A 52 -7.31 10.01 2.53
C ARG A 52 -5.98 10.73 2.72
N TYR A 53 -4.87 10.10 2.31
CA TYR A 53 -3.52 10.55 2.70
C TYR A 53 -2.68 11.10 1.56
N LEU A 54 -3.03 10.89 0.28
CA LEU A 54 -2.35 11.56 -0.84
C LEU A 54 -2.60 13.08 -0.88
N PRO A 55 -3.83 13.58 -0.62
CA PRO A 55 -4.06 15.04 -0.58
C PRO A 55 -3.30 15.76 0.55
N ARG A 56 -2.83 15.02 1.55
CA ARG A 56 -2.07 15.56 2.69
C ARG A 56 -0.59 15.60 2.37
N THR A 57 -0.23 16.59 1.55
CA THR A 57 1.13 16.75 1.00
C THR A 57 2.17 17.21 2.02
N ASP A 58 1.72 17.52 3.24
CA ASP A 58 2.53 17.79 4.43
C ASP A 58 2.90 16.52 5.22
N LEU A 59 2.33 15.36 4.87
CA LEU A 59 2.53 14.09 5.58
C LEU A 59 3.28 13.08 4.72
N HIS A 60 4.40 12.58 5.25
CA HIS A 60 5.18 11.50 4.66
C HIS A 60 5.07 10.21 5.51
N TYR A 61 3.95 9.50 5.37
CA TYR A 61 3.66 8.23 6.03
C TYR A 61 3.92 7.05 5.07
N ASP A 62 2.98 6.11 5.01
CA ASP A 62 3.08 4.87 4.23
C ASP A 62 2.46 5.01 2.83
N GLN A 63 2.17 6.22 2.33
CA GLN A 63 1.63 6.43 0.98
C GLN A 63 2.45 5.73 -0.11
N PRO A 64 3.80 5.78 -0.12
CA PRO A 64 4.59 5.05 -1.12
C PRO A 64 4.40 3.53 -1.04
N THR A 65 4.34 2.97 0.17
CA THR A 65 4.16 1.53 0.36
C THR A 65 2.74 1.10 0.01
N ALA A 66 1.73 1.91 0.34
CA ALA A 66 0.34 1.65 -0.02
C ALA A 66 0.13 1.68 -1.54
N LEU A 67 0.75 2.63 -2.25
CA LEU A 67 0.67 2.69 -3.70
C LEU A 67 1.37 1.48 -4.36
N GLY A 68 2.57 1.11 -3.89
CA GLY A 68 3.27 -0.08 -4.38
C GLY A 68 2.46 -1.37 -4.18
N ALA A 69 1.81 -1.49 -3.01
CA ALA A 69 0.91 -2.60 -2.69
C ALA A 69 -0.31 -2.65 -3.63
N LEU A 70 -0.96 -1.51 -3.86
CA LEU A 70 -2.14 -1.44 -4.75
C LEU A 70 -1.77 -1.79 -6.20
N LEU A 71 -0.65 -1.29 -6.71
CA LEU A 71 -0.17 -1.59 -8.06
C LEU A 71 0.15 -3.08 -8.27
N ARG A 72 0.66 -3.76 -7.22
CA ARG A 72 0.83 -5.22 -7.26
C ARG A 72 -0.53 -5.93 -7.29
N LEU A 73 -1.48 -5.50 -6.47
CA LEU A 73 -2.81 -6.10 -6.45
C LEU A 73 -3.53 -5.92 -7.78
N ASP A 74 -3.46 -4.74 -8.39
CA ASP A 74 -4.02 -4.47 -9.71
C ASP A 74 -3.46 -5.43 -10.77
N ALA A 75 -2.14 -5.62 -10.78
CA ALA A 75 -1.52 -6.59 -11.68
C ALA A 75 -1.89 -8.05 -11.38
N HIS A 76 -2.15 -8.39 -10.12
CA HIS A 76 -2.50 -9.76 -9.72
C HIS A 76 -3.98 -10.10 -9.97
N LEU A 77 -4.86 -9.11 -9.82
CA LEU A 77 -6.31 -9.24 -9.92
C LEU A 77 -6.87 -8.80 -11.28
N ASP A 78 -6.03 -8.31 -12.18
CA ASP A 78 -6.41 -7.70 -13.46
C ASP A 78 -7.39 -6.53 -13.25
N THR A 79 -7.04 -5.63 -12.33
CA THR A 79 -7.80 -4.42 -11.99
C THR A 79 -6.97 -3.15 -12.19
N HIS A 80 -7.64 -2.00 -12.08
CA HIS A 80 -7.07 -0.67 -12.38
C HIS A 80 -7.39 0.35 -11.27
N HIS A 81 -7.34 -0.06 -10.01
CA HIS A 81 -7.68 0.80 -8.88
C HIS A 81 -6.67 1.94 -8.64
N ALA A 82 -5.40 1.72 -9.02
CA ALA A 82 -4.32 2.67 -8.86
C ALA A 82 -4.32 3.79 -9.91
N ASP A 83 -4.93 3.57 -11.08
CA ASP A 83 -4.85 4.48 -12.24
C ASP A 83 -5.23 5.91 -11.85
N ARG A 84 -6.34 6.09 -11.13
CA ARG A 84 -6.84 7.40 -10.66
C ARG A 84 -5.86 8.17 -9.75
N PHE A 85 -4.88 7.49 -9.15
CA PHE A 85 -3.85 8.13 -8.32
C PHE A 85 -2.59 8.47 -9.13
N THR A 86 -2.31 7.69 -10.17
CA THR A 86 -1.08 7.75 -10.97
C THR A 86 -1.27 8.38 -12.35
N GLU A 87 -2.45 8.93 -12.64
CA GLU A 87 -2.65 9.80 -13.80
C GLU A 87 -1.62 10.94 -13.80
N PRO A 88 -1.16 11.39 -14.99
CA PRO A 88 -0.23 12.51 -15.08
C PRO A 88 -0.78 13.75 -14.37
N ASP A 89 0.05 14.38 -13.52
CA ASP A 89 -0.36 15.50 -12.67
C ASP A 89 -1.51 15.17 -11.68
N GLY A 90 -1.73 13.88 -11.42
CA GLY A 90 -2.70 13.37 -10.45
C GLY A 90 -2.22 13.46 -9.00
N LEU A 91 -2.99 12.84 -8.10
CA LEU A 91 -2.78 12.92 -6.64
C LEU A 91 -1.40 12.45 -6.20
N TRP A 92 -0.82 11.45 -6.87
CA TRP A 92 0.54 11.01 -6.57
C TRP A 92 1.56 12.10 -6.89
N ASP A 93 1.51 12.69 -8.08
CA ASP A 93 2.46 13.72 -8.50
C ASP A 93 2.36 14.98 -7.62
N GLU A 94 1.14 15.37 -7.22
CA GLU A 94 0.93 16.47 -6.27
C GLU A 94 1.53 16.18 -4.90
N TRP A 95 1.34 14.96 -4.39
CA TRP A 95 1.92 14.53 -3.13
C TRP A 95 3.45 14.54 -3.19
N VAL A 96 4.04 13.98 -4.26
CA VAL A 96 5.50 14.00 -4.51
C VAL A 96 6.05 15.42 -4.51
N LYS A 97 5.39 16.34 -5.22
CA LYS A 97 5.78 17.76 -5.27
C LYS A 97 5.75 18.40 -3.88
N GLY A 98 4.75 18.06 -3.05
CA GLY A 98 4.63 18.63 -1.71
C GLY A 98 5.64 18.07 -0.71
N VAL A 99 5.80 16.74 -0.61
CA VAL A 99 6.80 16.14 0.29
C VAL A 99 8.24 16.45 -0.14
N GLY A 100 8.46 16.67 -1.45
CA GLY A 100 9.73 17.16 -1.98
C GLY A 100 10.12 18.54 -1.45
N ARG A 101 9.15 19.43 -1.22
CA ARG A 101 9.40 20.74 -0.57
C ARG A 101 9.82 20.60 0.90
N LEU A 102 9.47 19.49 1.53
CA LEU A 102 9.87 19.13 2.89
C LEU A 102 11.20 18.36 2.93
N GLY A 103 11.83 18.10 1.78
CA GLY A 103 13.10 17.39 1.68
C GLY A 103 13.01 15.87 1.60
N TYR A 104 11.79 15.31 1.46
CA TYR A 104 11.60 13.88 1.25
C TYR A 104 11.68 13.53 -0.24
N ALA A 105 12.42 12.48 -0.58
CA ALA A 105 12.43 11.91 -1.92
C ALA A 105 11.37 10.81 -2.03
N SER A 106 10.62 10.82 -3.12
CA SER A 106 9.69 9.74 -3.49
C SER A 106 10.19 9.00 -4.72
N SER A 107 9.95 7.69 -4.78
CA SER A 107 10.21 6.87 -5.97
C SER A 107 9.07 6.94 -6.98
N THR A 108 9.33 6.49 -8.20
CA THR A 108 8.28 6.35 -9.22
C THR A 108 7.31 5.21 -8.85
N PRO A 109 6.03 5.27 -9.30
CA PRO A 109 5.07 4.19 -9.07
C PRO A 109 5.58 2.80 -9.52
N ALA A 110 6.31 2.74 -10.64
CA ALA A 110 6.90 1.50 -11.14
C ALA A 110 7.97 0.93 -10.18
N GLU A 111 8.80 1.77 -9.58
CA GLU A 111 9.79 1.37 -8.58
C GLU A 111 9.12 0.88 -7.30
N LEU A 112 8.05 1.55 -6.85
CA LEU A 112 7.29 1.16 -5.66
C LEU A 112 6.63 -0.21 -5.83
N ARG A 113 6.05 -0.47 -7.00
CA ARG A 113 5.54 -1.80 -7.35
C ARG A 113 6.66 -2.83 -7.33
N ARG A 114 7.79 -2.56 -7.97
CA ARG A 114 8.93 -3.49 -8.02
C ARG A 114 9.46 -3.83 -6.63
N TRP A 115 9.56 -2.85 -5.73
CA TRP A 115 9.95 -3.09 -4.34
C TRP A 115 8.96 -4.02 -3.62
N THR A 116 7.67 -3.74 -3.77
CA THR A 116 6.60 -4.58 -3.20
C THR A 116 6.67 -6.00 -3.74
N ASP A 117 6.93 -6.15 -5.05
CA ASP A 117 7.06 -7.45 -5.69
C ASP A 117 8.21 -8.27 -5.09
N LEU A 118 9.40 -7.66 -4.96
CA LEU A 118 10.57 -8.30 -4.35
C LEU A 118 10.28 -8.77 -2.92
N HIS A 119 9.64 -7.93 -2.09
CA HIS A 119 9.30 -8.31 -0.73
C HIS A 119 8.31 -9.48 -0.67
N CYS A 120 7.27 -9.44 -1.51
CA CYS A 120 6.25 -10.49 -1.53
C CYS A 120 6.80 -11.81 -2.05
N ASP A 121 7.62 -11.76 -3.10
CA ASP A 121 8.20 -12.95 -3.73
C ASP A 121 9.28 -13.58 -2.85
N PHE A 122 10.09 -12.77 -2.17
CA PHE A 122 10.99 -13.24 -1.12
C PHE A 122 10.21 -14.01 -0.04
N ALA A 123 9.14 -13.43 0.50
CA ALA A 123 8.33 -14.08 1.54
C ALA A 123 7.63 -15.37 1.06
N ASN A 124 7.25 -15.45 -0.22
CA ASN A 124 6.70 -16.68 -0.81
C ASN A 124 7.72 -17.83 -0.86
N GLY A 125 9.00 -17.50 -1.06
CA GLY A 125 10.10 -18.49 -1.06
C GLY A 125 10.26 -19.21 0.28
N TRP A 126 9.96 -18.56 1.40
CA TRP A 126 10.07 -19.13 2.74
C TRP A 126 8.91 -20.07 3.11
N THR A 127 7.74 -19.92 2.48
CA THR A 127 6.57 -20.80 2.71
C THR A 127 6.61 -22.12 1.93
N ARG A 128 7.66 -22.40 1.16
CA ARG A 128 7.84 -23.63 0.37
C ARG A 128 8.84 -24.64 0.97
N THR A 129 9.23 -24.46 2.23
CA THR A 129 10.05 -25.43 3.00
C THR A 129 9.19 -26.13 4.03
#